data_AF-A0A972M597-F1
#
_entry.id   AF-A0A972M597-F1
#
_cell.length_a   1.000
_cell.length_b   1.000
_cell.length_c   1.000
_cell.angle_alpha   90.00
_cell.angle_beta   90.00
_cell.angle_gamma   90.00
#
_symmetry.space_group_name_H-M   'P 1'
#
loop_
_entity.id
_entity.type
_entity.pdbx_description
1 polymer ?
#
loop_
_entity_poly.entity_id
_entity_poly.type
_entity_poly.pdbx_seq_one_letter_code
_entity_poly.pdbx_strand_id
1 'polypeptide(L)'
;MGIKKFLSGAVIVCSLGLFEGLSYSNSLNGGTYAIQTSTQRGVNYALNYIESLPKQSLSQEEIKDLLHMREEEKLARDVYLTLYKKWHLPVFRNIARSEQWHMDMVGTLLKKYNLPDPVEETGDRIGVFKDQHLQELYNQLVAKGEKSLIGALQVGATIEDLDIHDLEEALKRTDNRDIQIVYTNLMKGSRNHMRAFVGLLKRFGGSYTPQYISKEEFEKIISTPIERGFITTPGGWRVSSTQYRAVNNFPTVGNRAYPYPVRAKTNQILKGKVLKINQEAGIRWKRLLWWVMEIETPEGTYKVYLAPVFRYPQIDISEGDEVEVAVYTPPMWRRLGIENTFMACYVKDLTKGNEYIFRRVCPRF
;
A
#
# COMPACT_ATOMS: atom_id res chain seq x y z
N MET A 1 22.19 8.79 -62.73
CA MET A 1 20.91 9.48 -62.41
C MET A 1 20.68 9.31 -60.91
N GLY A 2 20.96 10.23 -60.00
CA GLY A 2 21.09 11.67 -60.11
C GLY A 2 19.71 12.32 -60.06
N ILE A 3 19.20 12.65 -58.86
CA ILE A 3 18.57 13.94 -58.52
C ILE A 3 18.53 14.06 -56.98
N LYS A 4 19.19 15.11 -56.50
CA LYS A 4 19.20 15.68 -55.15
C LYS A 4 18.30 16.92 -55.16
N LYS A 5 17.76 17.26 -53.97
CA LYS A 5 17.50 18.62 -53.43
C LYS A 5 16.35 19.43 -54.08
N PHE A 6 15.63 20.36 -53.43
CA PHE A 6 15.36 20.81 -52.03
C PHE A 6 14.41 22.04 -52.17
N LEU A 7 13.91 22.57 -51.03
CA LEU A 7 13.20 23.87 -50.79
C LEU A 7 11.66 23.84 -50.94
N SER A 8 10.83 24.48 -50.10
CA SER A 8 10.99 25.33 -48.90
C SER A 8 9.59 25.67 -48.33
N GLY A 9 9.49 25.82 -46.99
CA GLY A 9 8.53 26.69 -46.27
C GLY A 9 7.11 26.14 -46.01
N ALA A 10 6.44 26.35 -44.88
CA ALA A 10 6.76 27.10 -43.67
C ALA A 10 5.88 26.61 -42.48
N VAL A 11 6.53 26.56 -41.32
CA VAL A 11 6.08 26.86 -39.95
C VAL A 11 4.58 27.12 -39.70
N ILE A 12 3.95 26.27 -38.88
CA ILE A 12 3.03 26.70 -37.83
C ILE A 12 3.45 26.04 -36.52
N VAL A 13 3.94 26.89 -35.61
CA VAL A 13 4.19 26.59 -34.20
C VAL A 13 2.84 26.60 -33.49
N CYS A 14 2.51 25.54 -32.76
CA CYS A 14 1.57 25.65 -31.65
C CYS A 14 2.14 24.90 -30.45
N SER A 15 2.75 25.68 -29.57
CA SER A 15 3.27 25.37 -28.25
C SER A 15 2.15 25.07 -27.25
N LEU A 16 2.30 23.96 -26.51
CA LEU A 16 1.79 23.66 -25.15
C LEU A 16 2.47 22.32 -24.82
N GLY A 17 3.39 22.14 -23.89
CA GLY A 17 3.57 22.75 -22.58
C GLY A 17 3.72 21.61 -21.57
N LEU A 18 4.98 21.20 -21.34
CA LEU A 18 5.55 20.63 -20.11
C LEU A 18 4.84 19.45 -19.41
N PHE A 19 5.47 18.26 -19.47
CA PHE A 19 5.54 17.36 -18.32
C PHE A 19 7.00 16.89 -18.17
N GLU A 20 7.71 17.58 -17.29
CA GLU A 20 9.05 17.20 -16.85
C GLU A 20 8.99 15.91 -16.01
N GLY A 21 9.95 15.03 -16.26
CA GLY A 21 10.22 13.87 -15.42
C GLY A 21 10.71 14.33 -14.05
N LEU A 22 10.10 13.78 -12.99
CA LEU A 22 10.65 13.88 -11.65
C LEU A 22 11.77 12.84 -11.50
N SER A 23 12.96 13.21 -11.96
CA SER A 23 14.22 12.67 -11.44
C SER A 23 14.43 13.24 -10.04
N TYR A 24 14.34 12.39 -9.02
CA TYR A 24 14.54 12.79 -7.63
C TYR A 24 16.05 12.86 -7.32
N SER A 25 16.71 13.93 -7.78
CA SER A 25 18.06 14.27 -7.31
C SER A 25 17.95 15.23 -6.13
N ASN A 26 18.15 14.72 -4.91
CA ASN A 26 18.31 15.58 -3.73
C ASN A 26 19.69 16.24 -3.77
N SER A 27 19.77 17.41 -4.42
CA SER A 27 20.85 18.37 -4.15
C SER A 27 20.47 19.15 -2.89
N LEU A 28 21.20 18.92 -1.81
CA LEU A 28 21.13 19.71 -0.59
C LEU A 28 21.79 21.07 -0.85
N ASN A 29 20.99 22.14 -0.93
CA ASN A 29 21.32 23.47 -0.39
C ASN A 29 20.17 24.45 -0.63
N GLY A 30 19.59 24.98 0.45
CA GLY A 30 18.63 26.09 0.41
C GLY A 30 17.46 25.93 1.37
N GLY A 31 17.53 26.60 2.51
CA GLY A 31 16.59 26.48 3.62
C GLY A 31 15.14 26.84 3.25
N THR A 32 14.25 25.87 3.45
CA THR A 32 12.85 26.06 3.84
C THR A 32 12.51 24.94 4.83
N TYR A 33 11.95 25.27 6.00
CA TYR A 33 11.55 24.28 7.00
C TYR A 33 10.33 23.49 6.49
N ALA A 34 10.54 22.50 5.64
CA ALA A 34 9.51 21.55 5.24
C ALA A 34 9.10 20.71 6.46
N ILE A 35 7.82 20.78 6.84
CA ILE A 35 7.27 19.93 7.90
C ILE A 35 7.30 18.48 7.42
N GLN A 36 8.32 17.74 7.85
CA GLN A 36 8.44 16.31 7.56
C GLN A 36 7.30 15.54 8.23
N THR A 37 6.62 14.68 7.46
CA THR A 37 5.62 13.76 8.00
C THR A 37 6.26 12.84 9.06
N SER A 38 5.48 12.29 9.99
CA SER A 38 5.98 11.32 10.99
C SER A 38 6.70 10.13 10.32
N THR A 39 6.19 9.75 9.16
CA THR A 39 6.74 8.76 8.26
C THR A 39 8.13 9.14 7.75
N GLN A 40 8.29 10.34 7.18
CA GLN A 40 9.58 10.82 6.67
C GLN A 40 10.64 10.93 7.79
N ARG A 41 10.21 11.33 9.00
CA ARG A 41 11.10 11.38 10.17
C ARG A 41 11.63 10.00 10.57
N GLY A 42 10.79 8.96 10.49
CA GLY A 42 11.20 7.59 10.76
C GLY A 42 12.24 7.07 9.77
N VAL A 43 12.06 7.38 8.49
CA VAL A 43 13.02 7.02 7.42
C VAL A 43 14.36 7.71 7.64
N ASN A 44 14.35 9.03 7.85
CA ASN A 44 15.59 9.78 8.08
C ASN A 44 16.35 9.26 9.31
N TYR A 45 15.64 8.88 10.37
CA TYR A 45 16.27 8.25 11.54
C TYR A 45 16.96 6.93 11.19
N ALA A 46 16.30 6.05 10.44
CA ALA A 46 16.86 4.76 10.03
C ALA A 46 18.12 4.93 9.16
N LEU A 47 18.06 5.79 8.14
CA LEU A 47 19.19 6.05 7.24
C LEU A 47 20.38 6.67 7.99
N ASN A 48 20.14 7.70 8.80
CA ASN A 48 21.19 8.32 9.62
C ASN A 48 21.81 7.33 10.61
N TYR A 49 21.01 6.42 11.19
CA TYR A 49 21.51 5.40 12.09
C TYR A 49 22.45 4.44 11.36
N ILE A 50 22.07 3.93 10.19
CA ILE A 50 22.89 3.04 9.35
C ILE A 50 24.22 3.73 8.97
N GLU A 51 24.18 4.99 8.56
CA GLU A 51 25.37 5.75 8.21
C GLU A 51 26.31 5.98 9.41
N SER A 52 25.75 6.13 10.61
CA SER A 52 26.53 6.36 11.84
C SER A 52 27.32 5.15 12.36
N LEU A 53 26.97 3.93 11.90
CA LEU A 53 27.65 2.72 12.34
C LEU A 53 29.07 2.63 11.77
N PRO A 54 30.05 2.05 12.50
CA PRO A 54 31.40 1.88 11.99
C PRO A 54 31.42 0.90 10.82
N LYS A 55 32.10 1.30 9.73
CA LYS A 55 32.24 0.47 8.53
C LYS A 55 33.07 -0.78 8.82
N GLN A 56 32.55 -1.94 8.46
CA GLN A 56 33.25 -3.24 8.49
C GLN A 56 33.73 -3.63 7.08
N SER A 57 34.55 -4.67 6.94
CA SER A 57 34.86 -5.23 5.61
C SER A 57 33.66 -6.03 5.08
N LEU A 58 33.51 -6.10 3.76
CA LEU A 58 32.51 -6.97 3.13
C LEU A 58 33.15 -8.24 2.58
N SER A 59 32.47 -9.38 2.75
CA SER A 59 32.75 -10.60 2.00
C SER A 59 32.22 -10.50 0.55
N GLN A 60 32.62 -11.45 -0.30
CA GLN A 60 32.07 -11.52 -1.66
C GLN A 60 30.61 -11.95 -1.67
N GLU A 61 30.20 -12.86 -0.76
CA GLU A 61 28.80 -13.23 -0.60
C GLU A 61 27.94 -12.03 -0.19
N GLU A 62 28.41 -11.20 0.75
CA GLU A 62 27.69 -10.01 1.20
C GLU A 62 27.52 -8.97 0.10
N ILE A 63 28.54 -8.76 -0.74
CA ILE A 63 28.43 -7.87 -1.91
C ILE A 63 27.37 -8.40 -2.87
N LYS A 64 27.39 -9.70 -3.17
CA LYS A 64 26.41 -10.32 -4.08
C LYS A 64 24.98 -10.18 -3.53
N ASP A 65 24.79 -10.49 -2.25
CA ASP A 65 23.48 -10.40 -1.59
C ASP A 65 22.97 -8.95 -1.57
N LEU A 66 23.83 -7.96 -1.26
CA LEU A 66 23.43 -6.54 -1.27
C LEU A 66 22.97 -6.05 -2.65
N LEU A 67 23.69 -6.44 -3.71
CA LEU A 67 23.32 -6.06 -5.08
C LEU A 67 22.00 -6.72 -5.50
N HIS A 68 21.79 -7.98 -5.11
CA HIS A 68 20.56 -8.71 -5.40
C HIS A 68 19.36 -8.14 -4.64
N MET A 69 19.47 -7.98 -3.32
CA MET A 69 18.41 -7.40 -2.47
C MET A 69 18.02 -5.98 -2.91
N ARG A 70 18.97 -5.20 -3.45
CA ARG A 70 18.68 -3.87 -4.02
C ARG A 70 17.69 -3.95 -5.19
N GLU A 71 17.85 -4.92 -6.08
CA GLU A 71 16.94 -5.11 -7.23
C GLU A 71 15.68 -5.89 -6.85
N GLU A 72 15.72 -6.77 -5.85
CA GLU A 72 14.54 -7.49 -5.35
C GLU A 72 13.51 -6.56 -4.68
N GLU A 73 13.96 -5.63 -3.85
CA GLU A 73 13.09 -4.60 -3.27
C GLU A 73 12.51 -3.67 -4.37
N LYS A 74 13.29 -3.43 -5.43
CA LYS A 74 12.80 -2.74 -6.62
C LYS A 74 11.75 -3.55 -7.38
N LEU A 75 11.91 -4.87 -7.48
CA LEU A 75 10.92 -5.77 -8.07
C LEU A 75 9.59 -5.63 -7.32
N ALA A 76 9.62 -5.73 -5.99
CA ALA A 76 8.44 -5.54 -5.14
C ALA A 76 7.77 -4.19 -5.42
N ARG A 77 8.53 -3.08 -5.29
CA ARG A 77 8.04 -1.73 -5.55
C ARG A 77 7.39 -1.60 -6.93
N ASP A 78 8.07 -2.04 -7.98
CA ASP A 78 7.66 -1.83 -9.36
C ASP A 78 6.43 -2.66 -9.72
N VAL A 79 6.35 -3.91 -9.26
CA VAL A 79 5.15 -4.73 -9.42
C VAL A 79 3.97 -4.06 -8.71
N TYR A 80 4.15 -3.58 -7.48
CA TYR A 80 3.08 -2.92 -6.73
C TYR A 80 2.62 -1.61 -7.35
N LEU A 81 3.54 -0.77 -7.85
CA LEU A 81 3.18 0.43 -8.60
C LEU A 81 2.37 0.09 -9.86
N THR A 82 2.76 -0.98 -10.56
CA THR A 82 2.09 -1.45 -11.78
C THR A 82 0.68 -1.97 -11.47
N LEU A 83 0.55 -2.87 -10.49
CA LEU A 83 -0.75 -3.40 -10.05
C LEU A 83 -1.64 -2.33 -9.41
N TYR A 84 -1.07 -1.29 -8.79
CA TYR A 84 -1.85 -0.14 -8.33
C TYR A 84 -2.44 0.68 -9.48
N LYS A 85 -1.70 0.85 -10.59
CA LYS A 85 -2.23 1.52 -11.79
C LYS A 85 -3.41 0.74 -12.39
N LYS A 86 -3.41 -0.59 -12.31
CA LYS A 86 -4.49 -1.45 -12.80
C LYS A 86 -5.69 -1.51 -11.87
N TRP A 87 -5.46 -1.84 -10.60
CA TRP A 87 -6.52 -2.20 -9.65
C TRP A 87 -6.92 -1.08 -8.71
N HIS A 88 -6.10 -0.03 -8.61
CA HIS A 88 -6.31 1.12 -7.72
C HIS A 88 -6.52 0.74 -6.24
N LEU A 89 -6.10 -0.46 -5.85
CA LEU A 89 -6.25 -0.96 -4.50
C LEU A 89 -5.19 -0.30 -3.60
N PRO A 90 -5.58 0.42 -2.53
CA PRO A 90 -4.64 1.21 -1.73
C PRO A 90 -3.47 0.42 -1.12
N VAL A 91 -3.63 -0.90 -0.92
CA VAL A 91 -2.58 -1.77 -0.39
C VAL A 91 -1.32 -1.70 -1.26
N PHE A 92 -1.45 -1.81 -2.59
CA PHE A 92 -0.31 -1.79 -3.50
C PHE A 92 0.44 -0.45 -3.44
N ARG A 93 -0.29 0.67 -3.46
CA ARG A 93 0.35 2.00 -3.35
C ARG A 93 1.06 2.18 -2.00
N ASN A 94 0.43 1.72 -0.92
CA ASN A 94 0.97 1.94 0.42
C ASN A 94 2.20 1.06 0.66
N ILE A 95 2.18 -0.19 0.18
CA ILE A 95 3.31 -1.12 0.30
C ILE A 95 4.44 -0.71 -0.65
N ALA A 96 4.16 -0.30 -1.90
CA ALA A 96 5.19 0.25 -2.79
C ALA A 96 5.97 1.44 -2.18
N ARG A 97 5.33 2.24 -1.31
CA ARG A 97 6.03 3.30 -0.57
C ARG A 97 6.93 2.76 0.53
N SER A 98 6.59 1.64 1.13
CA SER A 98 7.46 0.93 2.08
C SER A 98 8.64 0.30 1.35
N GLU A 99 8.42 -0.31 0.19
CA GLU A 99 9.51 -0.89 -0.61
C GLU A 99 10.49 0.15 -1.12
N GLN A 100 10.01 1.38 -1.39
CA GLN A 100 10.93 2.48 -1.64
C GLN A 100 11.88 2.71 -0.44
N TRP A 101 11.42 2.57 0.79
CA TRP A 101 12.32 2.72 1.95
C TRP A 101 13.25 1.52 2.12
N HIS A 102 12.78 0.32 1.80
CA HIS A 102 13.64 -0.85 1.77
C HIS A 102 14.78 -0.67 0.77
N MET A 103 14.42 -0.28 -0.45
CA MET A 103 15.36 0.15 -1.48
C MET A 103 16.32 1.22 -0.93
N ASP A 104 15.82 2.30 -0.34
CA ASP A 104 16.66 3.39 0.19
C ASP A 104 17.66 2.89 1.23
N MET A 105 17.25 1.99 2.15
CA MET A 105 18.14 1.40 3.16
C MET A 105 19.27 0.57 2.53
N VAL A 106 18.96 -0.29 1.56
CA VAL A 106 19.99 -1.07 0.84
C VAL A 106 20.89 -0.15 0.02
N GLY A 107 20.33 0.85 -0.68
CA GLY A 107 21.08 1.85 -1.44
C GLY A 107 22.04 2.66 -0.58
N THR A 108 21.67 2.98 0.67
CA THR A 108 22.58 3.59 1.64
C THR A 108 23.76 2.69 1.98
N LEU A 109 23.55 1.37 2.12
CA LEU A 109 24.68 0.43 2.29
C LEU A 109 25.57 0.40 1.05
N LEU A 110 25.01 0.31 -0.16
CA LEU A 110 25.81 0.34 -1.39
C LEU A 110 26.70 1.59 -1.46
N LYS A 111 26.15 2.77 -1.13
CA LYS A 111 26.89 4.03 -1.06
C LYS A 111 27.98 4.00 0.01
N LYS A 112 27.64 3.57 1.23
CA LYS A 112 28.59 3.44 2.35
C LYS A 112 29.78 2.54 2.02
N TYR A 113 29.52 1.45 1.30
CA TYR A 113 30.54 0.48 0.89
C TYR A 113 31.21 0.81 -0.45
N ASN A 114 30.78 1.87 -1.14
CA ASN A 114 31.28 2.28 -2.46
C ASN A 114 31.12 1.17 -3.52
N LEU A 115 29.95 0.53 -3.53
CA LEU A 115 29.54 -0.48 -4.50
C LEU A 115 28.74 0.17 -5.64
N PRO A 116 28.84 -0.34 -6.88
CA PRO A 116 28.01 0.13 -7.99
C PRO A 116 26.52 -0.21 -7.74
N ASP A 117 25.62 0.76 -7.92
CA ASP A 117 24.17 0.55 -7.71
C ASP A 117 23.49 0.12 -9.03
N PRO A 118 23.00 -1.14 -9.14
CA PRO A 118 22.36 -1.64 -10.36
C PRO A 118 21.08 -0.87 -10.72
N VAL A 119 20.42 -0.25 -9.74
CA VAL A 119 19.20 0.54 -9.96
C VAL A 119 19.52 1.92 -10.53
N GLU A 120 20.60 2.55 -10.06
CA GLU A 120 21.06 3.82 -10.64
C GLU A 120 21.53 3.62 -12.10
N GLU A 121 22.21 2.50 -12.40
CA GLU A 121 22.62 2.14 -13.77
C GLU A 121 21.43 1.99 -14.74
N THR A 122 20.30 1.49 -14.27
CA THR A 122 19.07 1.36 -15.10
C THR A 122 18.20 2.62 -15.13
N GLY A 123 18.61 3.67 -14.41
CA GLY A 123 17.92 4.95 -14.29
C GLY A 123 16.62 4.86 -13.48
N ASP A 124 16.52 3.88 -12.58
CA ASP A 124 15.33 3.58 -11.75
C ASP A 124 14.01 3.50 -12.54
N ARG A 125 14.07 3.02 -13.79
CA ARG A 125 12.88 2.87 -14.64
C ARG A 125 12.03 1.70 -14.14
N ILE A 126 10.72 1.92 -14.01
CA ILE A 126 9.77 0.88 -13.59
C ILE A 126 9.85 -0.31 -14.53
N GLY A 127 10.03 -1.50 -13.96
CA GLY A 127 10.03 -2.76 -14.70
C GLY A 127 11.30 -3.04 -15.50
N VAL A 128 12.38 -2.27 -15.29
CA VAL A 128 13.69 -2.47 -15.90
C VAL A 128 14.68 -2.93 -14.83
N PHE A 129 15.33 -4.07 -15.05
CA PHE A 129 16.30 -4.67 -14.12
C PHE A 129 17.61 -5.01 -14.85
N LYS A 130 18.73 -4.95 -14.12
CA LYS A 130 20.03 -5.41 -14.60
C LYS A 130 20.11 -6.93 -14.52
N ASP A 131 19.66 -7.52 -13.41
CA ASP A 131 19.48 -8.96 -13.26
C ASP A 131 18.35 -9.48 -14.18
N GLN A 132 18.70 -10.39 -15.09
CA GLN A 132 17.76 -10.96 -16.05
C GLN A 132 16.73 -11.88 -15.40
N HIS A 133 17.07 -12.56 -14.30
CA HIS A 133 16.12 -13.38 -13.56
C HIS A 133 15.00 -12.50 -12.95
N LEU A 134 15.38 -11.39 -12.33
CA LEU A 134 14.41 -10.43 -11.77
C LEU A 134 13.59 -9.74 -12.87
N GLN A 135 14.19 -9.49 -14.04
CA GLN A 135 13.48 -8.98 -15.20
C GLN A 135 12.38 -9.93 -15.68
N GLU A 136 12.68 -11.23 -15.78
CA GLU A 136 11.72 -12.27 -16.13
C GLU A 136 10.63 -12.42 -15.06
N LEU A 137 11.03 -12.41 -13.79
CA LEU A 137 10.10 -12.52 -12.66
C LEU A 137 9.12 -11.34 -12.63
N TYR A 138 9.58 -10.11 -12.86
CA TYR A 138 8.71 -8.93 -13.00
C TYR A 138 7.62 -9.16 -14.06
N ASN A 139 8.03 -9.59 -15.26
CA ASN A 139 7.12 -9.82 -16.38
C ASN A 139 6.07 -10.88 -16.02
N GLN A 140 6.49 -11.99 -15.41
CA GLN A 140 5.60 -13.08 -15.00
C GLN A 140 4.60 -12.64 -13.93
N LEU A 141 5.08 -11.93 -12.90
CA LEU A 141 4.26 -11.49 -11.78
C LEU A 141 3.24 -10.43 -12.21
N VAL A 142 3.63 -9.45 -13.04
CA VAL A 142 2.69 -8.47 -13.61
C VAL A 142 1.64 -9.18 -14.46
N ALA A 143 2.05 -10.06 -15.38
CA ALA A 143 1.11 -10.80 -16.23
C ALA A 143 0.13 -11.65 -15.41
N LYS A 144 0.56 -12.27 -14.31
CA LYS A 144 -0.31 -13.00 -13.38
C LYS A 144 -1.26 -12.05 -12.64
N GLY A 145 -0.74 -10.95 -12.12
CA GLY A 145 -1.49 -9.98 -11.32
C GLY A 145 -2.50 -9.16 -12.11
N GLU A 146 -2.31 -8.96 -13.41
CA GLU A 146 -3.26 -8.25 -14.26
C GLU A 146 -4.49 -9.07 -14.65
N LYS A 147 -4.44 -10.41 -14.52
CA LYS A 147 -5.55 -11.30 -14.88
C LYS A 147 -6.76 -11.16 -13.95
N SER A 148 -6.54 -10.96 -12.64
CA SER A 148 -7.62 -10.78 -11.67
C SER A 148 -7.13 -10.12 -10.39
N LEU A 149 -8.04 -9.51 -9.63
CA LEU A 149 -7.71 -8.90 -8.35
C LEU A 149 -7.17 -9.92 -7.32
N ILE A 150 -7.73 -11.14 -7.30
CA ILE A 150 -7.22 -12.23 -6.46
C ILE A 150 -5.79 -12.60 -6.91
N GLY A 151 -5.57 -12.73 -8.22
CA GLY A 151 -4.23 -12.98 -8.78
C GLY A 151 -3.22 -11.88 -8.40
N ALA A 152 -3.63 -10.61 -8.41
CA ALA A 152 -2.81 -9.48 -7.99
C ALA A 152 -2.42 -9.56 -6.51
N LEU A 153 -3.37 -9.91 -5.65
CA LEU A 153 -3.12 -10.08 -4.22
C LEU A 153 -2.24 -11.31 -3.92
N GLN A 154 -2.41 -12.39 -4.69
CA GLN A 154 -1.52 -13.56 -4.61
C GLN A 154 -0.10 -13.23 -5.08
N VAL A 155 0.05 -12.40 -6.11
CA VAL A 155 1.35 -11.87 -6.54
C VAL A 155 2.00 -11.06 -5.42
N GLY A 156 1.23 -10.21 -4.73
CA GLY A 156 1.70 -9.53 -3.52
C GLY A 156 2.24 -10.51 -2.48
N ALA A 157 1.44 -11.49 -2.07
CA ALA A 157 1.90 -12.50 -1.11
C ALA A 157 3.09 -13.35 -1.62
N THR A 158 3.22 -13.57 -2.94
CA THR A 158 4.34 -14.31 -3.55
C THR A 158 5.65 -13.55 -3.44
N ILE A 159 5.62 -12.23 -3.68
CA ILE A 159 6.81 -11.39 -3.56
C ILE A 159 7.31 -11.37 -2.12
N GLU A 160 6.41 -11.15 -1.14
CA GLU A 160 6.80 -11.13 0.27
C GLU A 160 7.29 -12.48 0.79
N ASP A 161 6.85 -13.58 0.18
CA ASP A 161 7.29 -14.93 0.49
C ASP A 161 8.73 -15.18 -0.01
N LEU A 162 9.00 -14.80 -1.26
CA LEU A 162 10.35 -14.80 -1.82
C LEU A 162 11.31 -13.92 -1.00
N ASP A 163 10.92 -12.68 -0.74
CA ASP A 163 11.74 -11.68 -0.04
C ASP A 163 12.09 -12.14 1.38
N ILE A 164 11.15 -12.74 2.10
CA ILE A 164 11.44 -13.34 3.43
C ILE A 164 12.44 -14.48 3.30
N HIS A 165 12.24 -15.41 2.36
CA HIS A 165 13.15 -16.53 2.16
C HIS A 165 14.58 -16.05 1.86
N ASP A 166 14.73 -15.11 0.92
CA ASP A 166 16.05 -14.66 0.47
C ASP A 166 16.76 -13.80 1.53
N LEU A 167 16.01 -12.99 2.30
CA LEU A 167 16.55 -12.30 3.46
C LEU A 167 16.99 -13.26 4.58
N GLU A 168 16.31 -14.39 4.79
CA GLU A 168 16.69 -15.39 5.81
C GLU A 168 18.00 -16.05 5.41
N GLU A 169 18.12 -16.41 4.14
CA GLU A 169 19.32 -17.00 3.56
C GLU A 169 20.50 -16.01 3.58
N ALA A 170 20.27 -14.75 3.23
CA ALA A 170 21.29 -13.71 3.28
C ALA A 170 21.76 -13.44 4.72
N LEU A 171 20.85 -13.40 5.70
CA LEU A 171 21.17 -13.24 7.12
C LEU A 171 22.03 -14.37 7.68
N LYS A 172 21.91 -15.60 7.16
CA LYS A 172 22.78 -16.73 7.55
C LYS A 172 24.22 -16.58 7.04
N ARG A 173 24.43 -15.77 6.00
CA ARG A 173 25.73 -15.57 5.34
C ARG A 173 26.48 -14.31 5.76
N THR A 174 25.92 -13.50 6.68
CA THR A 174 26.54 -12.25 7.12
C THR A 174 26.75 -12.20 8.64
N ASP A 175 27.94 -11.79 9.06
CA ASP A 175 28.22 -11.31 10.41
C ASP A 175 28.35 -9.78 10.48
N ASN A 176 28.23 -9.11 9.33
CA ASN A 176 28.32 -7.66 9.23
C ASN A 176 27.12 -6.97 9.87
N ARG A 177 27.42 -6.10 10.83
CA ARG A 177 26.42 -5.47 11.68
C ARG A 177 25.47 -4.55 10.90
N ASP A 178 25.99 -3.83 9.90
CA ASP A 178 25.22 -2.89 9.10
C ASP A 178 24.18 -3.64 8.27
N ILE A 179 24.62 -4.72 7.63
CA ILE A 179 23.78 -5.60 6.80
C ILE A 179 22.70 -6.27 7.64
N GLN A 180 23.08 -6.86 8.78
CA GLN A 180 22.12 -7.54 9.67
C GLN A 180 21.00 -6.60 10.15
N ILE A 181 21.32 -5.32 10.45
CA ILE A 181 20.32 -4.33 10.86
C ILE A 181 19.34 -4.02 9.73
N VAL A 182 19.85 -3.81 8.51
CA VAL A 182 19.02 -3.53 7.34
C VAL A 182 18.12 -4.73 7.03
N TYR A 183 18.70 -5.92 6.80
CA TYR A 183 17.92 -7.11 6.45
C TYR A 183 16.90 -7.50 7.51
N THR A 184 17.21 -7.35 8.80
CA THR A 184 16.22 -7.58 9.87
C THR A 184 15.03 -6.63 9.80
N ASN A 185 15.24 -5.37 9.38
CA ASN A 185 14.16 -4.40 9.24
C ASN A 185 13.36 -4.60 7.95
N LEU A 186 13.99 -4.94 6.83
CA LEU A 186 13.34 -5.35 5.57
C LEU A 186 12.41 -6.53 5.86
N MET A 187 12.95 -7.61 6.41
CA MET A 187 12.24 -8.83 6.78
C MET A 187 10.98 -8.56 7.63
N LYS A 188 11.09 -7.65 8.60
CA LYS A 188 9.95 -7.23 9.45
C LYS A 188 8.89 -6.49 8.62
N GLY A 189 9.31 -5.65 7.68
CA GLY A 189 8.44 -5.03 6.68
C GLY A 189 7.71 -6.08 5.85
N SER A 190 8.44 -7.02 5.27
CA SER A 190 7.92 -8.06 4.39
C SER A 190 6.90 -8.96 5.11
N ARG A 191 7.16 -9.36 6.36
CA ARG A 191 6.17 -10.05 7.21
C ARG A 191 4.89 -9.24 7.41
N ASN A 192 4.98 -7.92 7.55
CA ASN A 192 3.80 -7.05 7.67
C ASN A 192 3.04 -6.90 6.35
N HIS A 193 3.75 -6.83 5.22
CA HIS A 193 3.16 -6.81 3.89
C HIS A 193 2.43 -8.12 3.60
N MET A 194 3.04 -9.26 3.94
CA MET A 194 2.42 -10.58 3.85
C MET A 194 1.10 -10.65 4.62
N ARG A 195 1.08 -10.19 5.89
CA ARG A 195 -0.16 -10.09 6.69
C ARG A 195 -1.22 -9.23 6.01
N ALA A 196 -0.81 -8.13 5.36
CA ALA A 196 -1.73 -7.24 4.65
C ALA A 196 -2.33 -7.90 3.41
N PHE A 197 -1.50 -8.54 2.56
CA PHE A 197 -1.97 -9.24 1.37
C PHE A 197 -2.84 -10.45 1.71
N VAL A 198 -2.41 -11.32 2.62
CA VAL A 198 -3.19 -12.49 3.06
C VAL A 198 -4.50 -12.08 3.72
N GLY A 199 -4.49 -11.03 4.54
CA GLY A 199 -5.71 -10.48 5.14
C GLY A 199 -6.72 -9.97 4.11
N LEU A 200 -6.24 -9.41 2.99
CA LEU A 200 -7.09 -9.03 1.86
C LEU A 200 -7.54 -10.25 1.07
N LEU A 201 -6.66 -11.21 0.76
CA LEU A 201 -7.05 -12.45 0.07
C LEU A 201 -8.23 -13.11 0.78
N LYS A 202 -8.11 -13.32 2.10
CA LYS A 202 -9.20 -13.89 2.92
C LYS A 202 -10.50 -13.09 2.78
N ARG A 203 -10.41 -11.76 2.76
CA ARG A 203 -11.58 -10.88 2.61
C ARG A 203 -12.24 -11.00 1.25
N PHE A 204 -11.45 -11.19 0.19
CA PHE A 204 -11.91 -11.40 -1.19
C PHE A 204 -12.22 -12.86 -1.51
N GLY A 205 -12.25 -13.75 -0.52
CA GLY A 205 -12.52 -15.18 -0.73
C GLY A 205 -11.37 -15.96 -1.38
N GLY A 206 -10.19 -15.35 -1.47
CA GLY A 206 -8.97 -16.00 -1.94
C GLY A 206 -8.14 -16.59 -0.81
N SER A 207 -7.11 -17.35 -1.18
CA SER A 207 -6.12 -17.93 -0.29
C SER A 207 -4.72 -17.82 -0.89
N TYR A 208 -3.71 -18.03 -0.05
CA TYR A 208 -2.32 -18.14 -0.44
C TYR A 208 -1.72 -19.42 0.15
N THR A 209 -0.83 -20.06 -0.61
CA THR A 209 -0.01 -21.19 -0.17
C THR A 209 1.43 -20.79 -0.37
N PRO A 210 2.29 -20.87 0.67
CA PRO A 210 3.68 -20.46 0.55
C PRO A 210 4.41 -21.33 -0.47
N GLN A 211 5.31 -20.70 -1.21
CA GLN A 211 6.10 -21.25 -2.31
C GLN A 211 7.59 -21.32 -1.94
N TYR A 212 8.07 -20.43 -1.05
CA TYR A 212 9.49 -20.35 -0.68
C TYR A 212 9.69 -20.64 0.81
N ILE A 213 9.01 -19.92 1.70
CA ILE A 213 9.08 -20.18 3.14
C ILE A 213 8.30 -21.44 3.52
N SER A 214 8.65 -22.02 4.66
CA SER A 214 7.92 -23.18 5.19
C SER A 214 6.46 -22.84 5.52
N LYS A 215 5.59 -23.86 5.47
CA LYS A 215 4.19 -23.70 5.86
C LYS A 215 4.07 -23.29 7.33
N GLU A 216 4.91 -23.86 8.19
CA GLU A 216 4.94 -23.58 9.63
C GLU A 216 5.28 -22.11 9.90
N GLU A 217 6.26 -21.57 9.19
CA GLU A 217 6.65 -20.17 9.30
C GLU A 217 5.57 -19.24 8.77
N PHE A 218 5.01 -19.52 7.59
CA PHE A 218 3.91 -18.77 7.02
C PHE A 218 2.74 -18.64 8.00
N GLU A 219 2.30 -19.76 8.59
CA GLU A 219 1.22 -19.78 9.58
C GLU A 219 1.55 -18.96 10.83
N LYS A 220 2.81 -19.01 11.29
CA LYS A 220 3.29 -18.18 12.40
C LYS A 220 3.26 -16.69 12.06
N ILE A 221 3.63 -16.30 10.84
CA ILE A 221 3.59 -14.90 10.38
C ILE A 221 2.15 -14.40 10.40
N ILE A 222 1.22 -15.11 9.74
CA ILE A 222 -0.14 -14.61 9.56
C ILE A 222 -1.00 -14.68 10.82
N SER A 223 -0.62 -15.50 11.81
CA SER A 223 -1.31 -15.62 13.11
C SER A 223 -0.86 -14.59 14.16
N THR A 224 0.20 -13.82 13.89
CA THR A 224 0.75 -12.84 14.84
C THR A 224 0.40 -11.39 14.46
N PRO A 225 0.35 -10.45 15.43
CA PRO A 225 0.05 -9.05 15.16
C PRO A 225 1.12 -8.35 14.30
N ILE A 226 0.73 -7.24 13.67
CA ILE A 226 1.64 -6.34 12.95
C ILE A 226 2.78 -5.88 13.85
N GLU A 227 4.01 -6.00 13.33
CA GLU A 227 5.25 -5.64 13.99
C GLU A 227 5.53 -4.15 13.84
N ARG A 228 6.16 -3.52 14.85
CA ARG A 228 6.32 -2.06 14.91
C ARG A 228 7.71 -1.66 15.39
N GLY A 229 8.10 -0.43 15.04
CA GLY A 229 9.37 0.16 15.46
C GLY A 229 10.53 -0.21 14.54
N PHE A 230 11.61 0.57 14.62
CA PHE A 230 12.86 0.29 13.94
C PHE A 230 13.76 -0.57 14.85
N ILE A 231 14.41 -1.59 14.29
CA ILE A 231 15.27 -2.51 15.04
C ILE A 231 16.71 -2.03 14.90
N THR A 232 17.37 -1.73 16.03
CA THR A 232 18.77 -1.29 16.08
C THR A 232 19.73 -2.41 16.51
N THR A 233 19.23 -3.56 16.94
CA THR A 233 20.04 -4.70 17.39
C THR A 233 19.59 -6.04 16.79
N PRO A 234 20.46 -6.69 15.97
CA PRO A 234 20.31 -8.09 15.59
C PRO A 234 20.09 -9.00 16.80
N GLY A 235 19.05 -9.84 16.73
CA GLY A 235 18.60 -10.70 17.83
C GLY A 235 17.79 -10.00 18.93
N GLY A 236 17.62 -8.69 18.87
CA GLY A 236 16.91 -7.87 19.87
C GLY A 236 15.39 -7.92 19.76
N TRP A 237 14.76 -9.09 19.90
CA TRP A 237 13.34 -9.15 20.24
C TRP A 237 13.15 -8.91 21.73
N ARG A 238 13.27 -7.65 22.16
CA ARG A 238 12.61 -7.06 23.34
C ARG A 238 13.11 -5.64 23.55
N VAL A 239 12.29 -4.67 23.13
CA VAL A 239 11.82 -3.69 24.10
C VAL A 239 10.33 -3.54 23.90
N SER A 240 9.58 -3.97 24.91
CA SER A 240 8.15 -3.68 25.00
C SER A 240 7.92 -2.19 24.72
N SER A 241 6.77 -1.86 24.13
CA SER A 241 6.28 -0.51 23.85
C SER A 241 6.24 0.46 25.05
N THR A 242 6.71 0.01 26.22
CA THR A 242 6.77 0.73 27.49
C THR A 242 8.02 1.61 27.60
N GLN A 243 9.14 1.27 26.94
CA GLN A 243 10.38 2.04 27.12
C GLN A 243 10.59 3.17 26.09
N TYR A 244 9.95 3.09 24.92
CA TYR A 244 9.86 4.23 23.97
C TYR A 244 8.95 5.37 24.49
N ARG A 245 8.08 5.08 25.47
CA ARG A 245 7.20 6.09 26.10
C ARG A 245 7.91 7.02 27.08
N ALA A 246 9.15 6.71 27.48
CA ALA A 246 9.87 7.50 28.46
C ALA A 246 10.49 8.80 27.88
N VAL A 247 10.56 8.94 26.56
CA VAL A 247 11.23 10.08 25.91
C VAL A 247 10.30 10.95 25.06
N ASN A 248 9.07 10.52 24.79
CA ASN A 248 8.10 11.31 24.05
C ASN A 248 6.68 11.07 24.59
N ASN A 249 6.17 12.07 25.29
CA ASN A 249 4.87 12.07 25.96
C ASN A 249 3.72 12.17 24.94
N PHE A 250 3.46 11.08 24.20
CA PHE A 250 2.28 10.96 23.34
C PHE A 250 1.28 9.97 23.95
N PRO A 251 0.00 10.36 24.11
CA PRO A 251 -0.99 9.54 24.77
C PRO A 251 -1.27 8.30 23.94
N THR A 252 -1.16 7.15 24.58
CA THR A 252 -1.43 5.86 23.97
C THR A 252 -2.90 5.53 24.04
N VAL A 253 -3.54 5.41 22.88
CA VAL A 253 -4.89 4.84 22.81
C VAL A 253 -4.74 3.32 22.89
N GLY A 254 -4.98 2.79 24.08
CA GLY A 254 -4.95 1.36 24.36
C GLY A 254 -6.05 0.60 23.65
N ASN A 255 -5.76 -0.67 23.37
CA ASN A 255 -6.76 -1.69 23.11
C ASN A 255 -7.79 -1.70 24.24
N ARG A 256 -9.05 -1.52 23.88
CA ARG A 256 -10.19 -1.72 24.77
C ARG A 256 -11.23 -2.52 24.00
N ALA A 257 -11.26 -3.82 24.26
CA ALA A 257 -12.44 -4.64 24.02
C ALA A 257 -13.47 -4.26 25.09
N TYR A 258 -14.60 -3.66 24.69
CA TYR A 258 -15.77 -3.53 25.54
C TYR A 258 -17.02 -3.79 24.69
N PRO A 259 -17.93 -4.66 25.15
CA PRO A 259 -19.21 -4.90 24.51
C PRO A 259 -20.17 -3.80 24.98
N TYR A 260 -20.43 -2.79 24.15
CA TYR A 260 -21.52 -1.85 24.40
C TYR A 260 -22.35 -1.65 23.13
N PRO A 261 -23.68 -1.59 23.25
CA PRO A 261 -24.59 -1.61 22.12
C PRO A 261 -24.43 -0.35 21.26
N VAL A 262 -24.51 -0.53 19.95
CA VAL A 262 -24.59 0.54 18.95
C VAL A 262 -25.84 1.37 19.26
N ARG A 263 -25.69 2.47 20.01
CA ARG A 263 -26.74 3.47 20.18
C ARG A 263 -26.51 4.60 19.21
N ALA A 264 -27.17 4.50 18.04
CA ALA A 264 -27.35 5.61 17.13
C ALA A 264 -28.21 6.68 17.83
N LYS A 265 -27.60 7.81 18.20
CA LYS A 265 -28.34 9.01 18.59
C LYS A 265 -28.11 10.07 17.51
N THR A 266 -29.17 10.31 16.73
CA THR A 266 -29.42 11.35 15.70
C THR A 266 -28.66 11.23 14.37
N ASN A 267 -29.10 10.31 13.51
CA ASN A 267 -28.75 10.28 12.08
C ASN A 267 -30.04 10.47 11.26
N GLN A 268 -29.96 11.08 10.09
CA GLN A 268 -31.06 10.96 9.12
C GLN A 268 -31.15 9.48 8.75
N ILE A 269 -32.31 8.88 9.01
CA ILE A 269 -32.57 7.47 8.69
C ILE A 269 -33.43 7.48 7.44
N LEU A 270 -32.95 6.80 6.40
CA LEU A 270 -33.76 6.48 5.23
C LEU A 270 -34.32 5.07 5.43
N LYS A 271 -35.64 4.94 5.31
CA LYS A 271 -36.32 3.65 5.26
C LYS A 271 -37.03 3.52 3.94
N GLY A 272 -36.80 2.44 3.23
CA GLY A 272 -37.34 2.30 1.90
C GLY A 272 -36.93 1.03 1.20
N LYS A 273 -37.36 0.92 -0.05
CA LYS A 273 -37.09 -0.22 -0.91
C LYS A 273 -35.88 0.06 -1.79
N VAL A 274 -34.97 -0.91 -1.90
CA VAL A 274 -33.83 -0.82 -2.82
C VAL A 274 -34.35 -0.95 -4.25
N LEU A 275 -34.24 0.11 -5.04
CA LEU A 275 -34.57 0.10 -6.45
C LEU A 275 -33.45 -0.51 -7.29
N LYS A 276 -32.21 -0.19 -6.93
CA LYS A 276 -31.01 -0.56 -7.67
C LYS A 276 -29.83 -0.67 -6.74
N ILE A 277 -28.93 -1.62 -6.99
CA ILE A 277 -27.63 -1.70 -6.33
C ILE A 277 -26.54 -2.10 -7.33
N ASN A 278 -25.48 -1.32 -7.42
CA ASN A 278 -24.41 -1.52 -8.37
C ASN A 278 -23.08 -0.94 -7.87
N GLN A 279 -22.01 -1.22 -8.61
CA GLN A 279 -20.70 -0.62 -8.36
C GLN A 279 -20.54 0.65 -9.18
N GLU A 280 -20.14 1.74 -8.54
CA GLU A 280 -19.91 3.03 -9.20
C GLU A 280 -18.59 3.67 -8.79
N ALA A 281 -18.09 4.54 -9.66
CA ALA A 281 -16.95 5.40 -9.36
C ALA A 281 -17.23 6.31 -8.16
N GLY A 282 -16.27 6.39 -7.24
CA GLY A 282 -16.33 7.30 -6.11
C GLY A 282 -16.34 8.76 -6.54
N ILE A 283 -17.10 9.61 -5.85
CA ILE A 283 -17.30 11.01 -6.22
C ILE A 283 -15.98 11.79 -6.31
N ARG A 284 -15.11 11.66 -5.29
CA ARG A 284 -13.80 12.33 -5.25
C ARG A 284 -12.71 11.56 -5.98
N TRP A 285 -12.77 10.23 -5.91
CA TRP A 285 -11.75 9.34 -6.47
C TRP A 285 -12.42 8.47 -7.52
N LYS A 286 -12.52 8.99 -8.75
CA LYS A 286 -13.27 8.35 -9.85
C LYS A 286 -12.78 6.94 -10.19
N ARG A 287 -11.53 6.63 -9.83
CA ARG A 287 -10.87 5.33 -10.02
C ARG A 287 -11.19 4.31 -8.93
N LEU A 288 -11.79 4.73 -7.82
CA LEU A 288 -12.15 3.84 -6.72
C LEU A 288 -13.61 3.42 -6.87
N LEU A 289 -13.89 2.12 -6.97
CA LEU A 289 -15.25 1.59 -7.03
C LEU A 289 -15.89 1.51 -5.64
N TRP A 290 -17.16 1.88 -5.58
CA TRP A 290 -18.02 1.88 -4.40
C TRP A 290 -19.27 1.08 -4.68
N TRP A 291 -19.76 0.37 -3.67
CA TRP A 291 -21.15 -0.07 -3.67
C TRP A 291 -22.05 1.14 -3.49
N VAL A 292 -23.00 1.30 -4.39
CA VAL A 292 -23.98 2.38 -4.39
C VAL A 292 -25.36 1.77 -4.62
N MET A 293 -26.35 2.24 -3.87
CA MET A 293 -27.72 1.83 -4.05
C MET A 293 -28.65 3.03 -4.17
N GLU A 294 -29.74 2.85 -4.90
CA GLU A 294 -30.86 3.78 -4.98
C GLU A 294 -32.01 3.25 -4.13
N ILE A 295 -32.54 4.08 -3.24
CA ILE A 295 -33.60 3.73 -2.30
C ILE A 295 -34.81 4.60 -2.60
N GLU A 296 -35.97 3.98 -2.71
CA GLU A 296 -37.27 4.65 -2.76
C GLU A 296 -37.84 4.76 -1.35
N THR A 297 -38.09 5.99 -0.88
CA THR A 297 -38.77 6.29 0.38
C THR A 297 -40.06 7.09 0.08
N PRO A 298 -40.97 7.26 1.06
CA PRO A 298 -42.16 8.09 0.87
C PRO A 298 -41.87 9.54 0.46
N GLU A 299 -40.70 10.07 0.82
CA GLU A 299 -40.26 11.43 0.53
C GLU A 299 -39.55 11.56 -0.82
N GLY A 300 -39.23 10.45 -1.49
CA GLY A 300 -38.59 10.43 -2.80
C GLY A 300 -37.51 9.38 -2.94
N THR A 301 -36.75 9.47 -4.03
CA THR A 301 -35.66 8.54 -4.35
C THR A 301 -34.30 9.13 -3.99
N TYR A 302 -33.48 8.36 -3.29
CA TYR A 302 -32.16 8.79 -2.83
C TYR A 302 -31.07 7.83 -3.27
N LYS A 303 -29.93 8.39 -3.66
CA LYS A 303 -28.71 7.63 -3.96
C LYS A 303 -27.83 7.55 -2.73
N VAL A 304 -27.37 6.34 -2.37
CA VAL A 304 -26.60 6.11 -1.15
C VAL A 304 -25.32 5.34 -1.45
N TYR A 305 -24.17 5.97 -1.22
CA TYR A 305 -22.86 5.34 -1.27
C TYR A 305 -22.64 4.54 0.02
N LEU A 306 -22.39 3.25 -0.09
CA LEU A 306 -22.27 2.34 1.04
C LEU A 306 -20.83 2.24 1.55
N ALA A 307 -19.97 1.64 0.74
CA ALA A 307 -18.56 1.47 1.05
C ALA A 307 -17.75 1.21 -0.21
N PRO A 308 -16.42 1.44 -0.17
CA PRO A 308 -15.55 1.00 -1.24
C PRO A 308 -15.61 -0.52 -1.41
N VAL A 309 -15.68 -0.99 -2.66
CA VAL A 309 -15.73 -2.43 -2.99
C VAL A 309 -14.55 -3.17 -2.37
N PHE A 310 -13.39 -2.53 -2.27
CA PHE A 310 -12.23 -3.20 -1.67
C PHE A 310 -12.36 -3.49 -0.17
N ARG A 311 -13.23 -2.76 0.52
CA ARG A 311 -13.50 -2.97 1.94
C ARG A 311 -14.58 -4.03 2.15
N TYR A 312 -15.53 -4.11 1.22
CA TYR A 312 -16.64 -5.07 1.17
C TYR A 312 -16.71 -5.66 -0.24
N PRO A 313 -15.98 -6.75 -0.51
CA PRO A 313 -15.93 -7.34 -1.85
C PRO A 313 -17.29 -7.82 -2.35
N GLN A 314 -18.14 -8.22 -1.40
CA GLN A 314 -19.53 -8.61 -1.62
C GLN A 314 -20.40 -7.93 -0.56
N ILE A 315 -21.61 -7.57 -0.96
CA ILE A 315 -22.71 -7.12 -0.10
C ILE A 315 -23.93 -7.92 -0.54
N ASP A 316 -24.62 -8.51 0.43
CA ASP A 316 -25.86 -9.24 0.23
C ASP A 316 -27.04 -8.32 0.53
N ILE A 317 -27.23 -7.38 -0.40
CA ILE A 317 -28.39 -6.50 -0.54
C ILE A 317 -28.75 -6.57 -2.03
N SER A 318 -30.03 -6.69 -2.33
CA SER A 318 -30.57 -6.92 -3.67
C SER A 318 -31.67 -5.91 -3.99
N GLU A 319 -31.94 -5.75 -5.28
CA GLU A 319 -33.11 -5.00 -5.74
C GLU A 319 -34.38 -5.63 -5.16
N GLY A 320 -35.23 -4.79 -4.58
CA GLY A 320 -36.45 -5.21 -3.91
C GLY A 320 -36.36 -5.35 -2.39
N ASP A 321 -35.15 -5.44 -1.81
CA ASP A 321 -34.97 -5.55 -0.37
C ASP A 321 -35.45 -4.27 0.34
N GLU A 322 -36.09 -4.41 1.49
CA GLU A 322 -36.43 -3.31 2.38
C GLU A 322 -35.25 -3.01 3.31
N VAL A 323 -34.85 -1.75 3.41
CA VAL A 323 -33.66 -1.35 4.15
C VAL A 323 -33.93 -0.19 5.11
N GLU A 324 -33.24 -0.21 6.24
CA GLU A 324 -33.08 0.94 7.14
C GLU A 324 -31.62 1.40 7.09
N VAL A 325 -31.39 2.66 6.71
CA VAL A 325 -30.05 3.18 6.45
C VAL A 325 -29.80 4.45 7.22
N ALA A 326 -28.76 4.44 8.06
CA ALA A 326 -28.28 5.65 8.69
C ALA A 326 -27.30 6.37 7.75
N VAL A 327 -27.66 7.59 7.35
CA VAL A 327 -26.92 8.35 6.35
C VAL A 327 -26.39 9.69 6.87
N TYR A 328 -25.42 10.25 6.16
CA TYR A 328 -24.96 11.62 6.32
C TYR A 328 -24.48 12.20 4.98
N THR A 329 -24.44 13.53 4.87
CA THR A 329 -23.86 14.21 3.70
C THR A 329 -22.42 14.64 4.00
N PRO A 330 -21.41 14.11 3.29
CA PRO A 330 -20.03 14.57 3.45
C PRO A 330 -19.92 16.09 3.24
N PRO A 331 -19.11 16.82 4.05
CA PRO A 331 -19.00 18.28 3.92
C PRO A 331 -18.65 18.78 2.52
N MET A 332 -17.82 18.02 1.80
CA MET A 332 -17.46 18.34 0.41
C MET A 332 -18.64 18.19 -0.56
N TRP A 333 -19.54 17.21 -0.35
CA TRP A 333 -20.69 17.00 -1.23
C TRP A 333 -21.70 18.13 -1.11
N ARG A 334 -21.91 18.65 0.12
CA ARG A 334 -22.68 19.87 0.35
C ARG A 334 -22.11 21.07 -0.41
N ARG A 335 -20.77 21.26 -0.35
CA ARG A 335 -20.10 22.35 -1.09
C ARG A 335 -20.24 22.21 -2.61
N LEU A 336 -20.36 20.99 -3.12
CA LEU A 336 -20.56 20.71 -4.54
C LEU A 336 -22.03 20.73 -4.96
N GLY A 337 -22.97 21.00 -4.05
CA GLY A 337 -24.40 21.02 -4.35
C GLY A 337 -24.95 19.67 -4.79
N ILE A 338 -24.39 18.56 -4.30
CA ILE A 338 -24.87 17.23 -4.66
C ILE A 338 -26.12 16.92 -3.83
N GLU A 339 -27.28 17.00 -4.48
CA GLU A 339 -28.59 16.75 -3.88
C GLU A 339 -28.98 15.27 -3.94
N ASN A 340 -29.93 14.88 -3.08
CA ASN A 340 -30.51 13.54 -2.97
C ASN A 340 -29.49 12.39 -2.92
N THR A 341 -28.26 12.68 -2.50
CA THR A 341 -27.15 11.73 -2.48
C THR A 341 -26.47 11.75 -1.12
N PHE A 342 -26.32 10.57 -0.52
CA PHE A 342 -25.80 10.43 0.83
C PHE A 342 -24.71 9.36 0.93
N MET A 343 -23.99 9.39 2.05
CA MET A 343 -23.06 8.35 2.45
C MET A 343 -23.67 7.55 3.61
N ALA A 344 -23.67 6.22 3.51
CA ALA A 344 -24.13 5.36 4.60
C ALA A 344 -23.05 5.24 5.68
N CYS A 345 -23.46 5.24 6.94
CA CYS A 345 -22.63 4.73 8.03
C CYS A 345 -23.00 3.30 8.40
N TYR A 346 -24.28 2.98 8.25
CA TYR A 346 -24.88 1.72 8.66
C TYR A 346 -26.06 1.41 7.76
N VAL A 347 -26.20 0.14 7.38
CA VAL A 347 -27.38 -0.38 6.69
C VAL A 347 -27.84 -1.63 7.43
N LYS A 348 -29.14 -1.72 7.64
CA LYS A 348 -29.85 -2.94 8.01
C LYS A 348 -30.77 -3.34 6.86
N ASP A 349 -30.56 -4.53 6.34
CA ASP A 349 -31.49 -5.19 5.44
C ASP A 349 -32.60 -5.82 6.29
N LEU A 350 -33.81 -5.30 6.16
CA LEU A 350 -34.99 -5.74 6.90
C LEU A 350 -35.60 -7.01 6.28
N THR A 351 -35.36 -7.26 4.99
CA THR A 351 -35.83 -8.45 4.28
C THR A 351 -35.01 -9.68 4.65
N LYS A 352 -33.68 -9.56 4.65
CA LYS A 352 -32.75 -10.67 4.91
C LYS A 352 -32.19 -10.69 6.32
N GLY A 353 -32.30 -9.58 7.06
CA GLY A 353 -31.76 -9.43 8.41
C GLY A 353 -30.26 -9.12 8.49
N ASN A 354 -29.60 -8.90 7.35
CA ASN A 354 -28.18 -8.57 7.27
C ASN A 354 -27.89 -7.16 7.82
N GLU A 355 -26.78 -6.98 8.53
CA GLU A 355 -26.37 -5.68 9.06
C GLU A 355 -24.93 -5.33 8.66
N TYR A 356 -24.74 -4.11 8.16
CA TYR A 356 -23.45 -3.60 7.71
C TYR A 356 -23.07 -2.31 8.45
N ILE A 357 -21.96 -2.33 9.19
CA ILE A 357 -21.40 -1.14 9.86
C ILE A 357 -20.20 -0.63 9.05
N PHE A 358 -20.43 0.40 8.22
CA PHE A 358 -19.39 1.05 7.41
C PHE A 358 -18.57 2.04 8.23
N ARG A 359 -19.21 2.75 9.16
CA ARG A 359 -18.58 3.71 10.06
C ARG A 359 -19.15 3.57 11.47
N ARG A 360 -18.27 3.43 12.47
CA ARG A 360 -18.67 3.27 13.89
C ARG A 360 -19.42 4.47 14.45
N VAL A 361 -19.17 5.67 13.92
CA VAL A 361 -19.81 6.92 14.32
C VAL A 361 -20.32 7.58 13.06
N CYS A 362 -21.61 7.87 12.95
CA CYS A 362 -22.10 8.76 11.90
C CYS A 362 -21.75 10.21 12.25
N PRO A 363 -21.13 10.97 11.33
CA PRO A 363 -20.98 12.40 11.54
C PRO A 363 -22.34 13.10 11.63
N ARG A 364 -22.44 14.05 12.56
CA ARG A 364 -23.50 15.06 12.58
C ARG A 364 -22.96 16.30 11.87
N PHE A 365 -23.64 16.80 10.86
CA PHE A 365 -23.20 18.00 10.17
C PHE A 365 -24.34 18.84 9.62
#